data_AF-A0A0G1VN83-F1
#
_entry.id   AF-A0A0G1VN83-F1
#
_cell.length_a   1.000
_cell.length_b   1.000
_cell.length_c   1.000
_cell.angle_alpha   90.00
_cell.angle_beta   90.00
_cell.angle_gamma   90.00
#
_symmetry.space_group_name_H-M   'P 1'
#
loop_
_entity.id
_entity.type
_entity.pdbx_description
1 polymer ?
#
loop_
_entity_poly.entity_id
_entity_poly.type
_entity_poly.pdbx_seq_one_letter_code
_entity_poly.pdbx_strand_id
1 'polypeptide(L)'
;MDYAFEKYPPATFTPPAPESDIAALPPVLRGEWNSNPSEGTHEILYWLDKNNPRGGRAANPASDLQFANWEYPVAVWAGERPIYALPGGLSPGGGSDDFVVLMPFPNISLSGTAAIPVSVAYPDNTGVSRVSYFLNGQEVGSSVTPPFYHSFSTTARGTVTFQVIFETASGLVERTIRFTIQ
;
A
#
# COMPACT_ATOMS: atom_id res chain seq x y z
N MET A 1 -10.93 41.91 -10.71
CA MET A 1 -10.46 41.12 -11.87
C MET A 1 -9.53 41.98 -12.73
N ASP A 2 -9.85 43.26 -12.93
CA ASP A 2 -9.07 44.22 -13.74
C ASP A 2 -7.59 44.36 -13.33
N TYR A 3 -7.27 44.44 -12.03
CA TYR A 3 -5.89 44.52 -11.55
C TYR A 3 -5.06 43.25 -11.85
N ALA A 4 -5.70 42.08 -11.94
CA ALA A 4 -5.01 40.83 -12.25
C ALA A 4 -4.57 40.79 -13.72
N PHE A 5 -5.37 41.36 -14.63
CA PHE A 5 -5.02 41.45 -16.05
C PHE A 5 -3.99 42.54 -16.36
N GLU A 6 -3.88 43.57 -15.52
CA GLU A 6 -2.80 44.55 -15.61
C GLU A 6 -1.44 43.94 -15.23
N LYS A 7 -1.40 43.10 -14.19
CA LYS A 7 -0.19 42.39 -13.76
C LYS A 7 0.14 41.16 -14.61
N TYR A 8 -0.89 40.46 -15.10
CA TYR A 8 -0.78 39.26 -15.92
C TYR A 8 -1.64 39.42 -17.18
N PRO A 9 -1.12 40.11 -18.21
CA PRO A 9 -1.81 40.27 -19.47
C PRO A 9 -2.23 38.91 -20.04
N PRO A 10 -3.42 38.79 -20.65
CA PRO A 10 -3.84 37.55 -21.28
C PRO A 10 -2.82 37.13 -22.34
N ALA A 11 -2.27 35.93 -22.19
CA ALA A 11 -1.39 35.31 -23.16
C ALA A 11 -1.98 33.96 -23.58
N THR A 12 -1.73 33.54 -24.82
CA THR A 12 -2.07 32.21 -25.28
C THR A 12 -1.09 31.20 -24.70
N PHE A 13 -1.62 30.13 -24.09
CA PHE A 13 -0.79 28.98 -23.72
C PHE A 13 -0.34 28.28 -25.00
N THR A 14 0.96 28.33 -25.31
CA THR A 14 1.55 27.49 -26.36
C THR A 14 1.61 26.06 -25.81
N PRO A 15 0.90 25.09 -26.41
CA PRO A 15 0.97 23.71 -25.95
C PRO A 15 2.42 23.21 -25.99
N PRO A 16 2.86 22.41 -25.02
CA PRO A 16 4.16 21.77 -25.09
C PRO A 16 4.26 20.90 -26.35
N ALA A 17 5.48 20.73 -26.86
CA ALA A 17 5.73 19.81 -27.96
C ALA A 17 5.25 18.39 -27.57
N PRO A 18 4.65 17.63 -28.51
CA PRO A 18 4.26 16.26 -28.23
C PRO A 18 5.43 15.40 -27.75
N GLU A 19 5.13 14.39 -26.93
CA GLU A 19 6.11 13.38 -26.55
C GLU A 19 6.66 12.67 -27.79
N SER A 20 7.99 12.64 -27.93
CA SER A 20 8.64 12.07 -29.11
C SER A 20 8.66 10.55 -29.13
N ASP A 21 8.67 9.91 -27.95
CA ASP A 21 8.67 8.45 -27.81
C ASP A 21 7.64 8.00 -26.77
N ILE A 22 6.36 8.05 -27.15
CA ILE A 22 5.26 7.64 -26.30
C ILE A 22 5.39 6.16 -25.90
N ALA A 23 5.91 5.30 -26.78
CA ALA A 23 6.01 3.86 -26.53
C ALA A 23 7.04 3.54 -25.42
N ALA A 24 8.09 4.34 -25.29
CA ALA A 24 9.07 4.21 -24.22
C ALA A 24 8.57 4.68 -22.84
N LEU A 25 7.46 5.43 -22.77
CA LEU A 25 6.89 5.83 -21.49
C LEU A 25 6.30 4.63 -20.75
N PRO A 26 6.41 4.58 -19.41
CA PRO A 26 5.67 3.63 -18.59
C PRO A 26 4.16 3.65 -18.89
N PRO A 27 3.46 2.49 -18.86
CA PRO A 27 2.04 2.40 -19.18
C PRO A 27 1.15 3.43 -18.48
N VAL A 28 1.39 3.65 -17.18
CA VAL A 28 0.61 4.60 -16.37
C VAL A 28 0.74 6.05 -16.88
N LEU A 29 1.86 6.43 -17.48
CA LEU A 29 2.06 7.75 -18.09
C LEU A 29 1.39 7.88 -19.46
N ARG A 30 0.92 6.78 -20.03
CA ARG A 30 0.13 6.73 -21.28
C ARG A 30 -1.38 6.63 -21.02
N GLY A 31 -1.79 6.64 -19.75
CA GLY A 31 -3.19 6.45 -19.33
C GLY A 31 -3.60 5.00 -19.10
N GLU A 32 -2.66 4.05 -19.21
CA GLU A 32 -2.90 2.64 -18.90
C GLU A 32 -2.61 2.40 -17.41
N TRP A 33 -3.64 2.52 -16.57
CA TRP A 33 -3.52 2.46 -15.11
C TRP A 33 -3.27 1.04 -14.56
N ASN A 34 -3.52 -0.01 -15.34
CA ASN A 34 -3.24 -1.39 -14.98
C ASN A 34 -2.79 -2.19 -16.21
N SER A 35 -1.47 -2.40 -16.33
CA SER A 35 -0.88 -3.17 -17.43
C SER A 35 -0.94 -4.69 -17.19
N ASN A 36 -1.20 -5.13 -15.96
CA ASN A 36 -1.26 -6.54 -15.59
C ASN A 36 -2.38 -6.78 -14.56
N PRO A 37 -3.60 -7.13 -14.98
CA PRO A 37 -4.72 -7.37 -14.08
C PRO A 37 -4.47 -8.45 -13.01
N SER A 38 -3.53 -9.38 -13.25
CA SER A 38 -3.15 -10.39 -12.26
C SER A 38 -2.40 -9.83 -11.06
N GLU A 39 -1.85 -8.62 -11.18
CA GLU A 39 -1.26 -7.88 -10.07
C GLU A 39 -2.31 -7.15 -9.23
N GLY A 40 -3.57 -7.09 -9.65
CA GLY A 40 -4.64 -6.40 -8.92
C GLY A 40 -4.62 -4.88 -9.11
N THR A 41 -5.41 -4.18 -8.31
CA THR A 41 -5.44 -2.71 -8.32
C THR A 41 -4.49 -2.14 -7.29
N HIS A 42 -3.68 -1.19 -7.73
CA HIS A 42 -2.68 -0.53 -6.93
C HIS A 42 -2.72 0.99 -7.11
N GLU A 43 -2.13 1.72 -6.18
CA GLU A 43 -1.91 3.15 -6.34
C GLU A 43 -0.79 3.46 -7.37
N ILE A 44 -0.61 4.73 -7.73
CA ILE A 44 0.28 5.12 -8.85
C ILE A 44 1.78 4.85 -8.58
N LEU A 45 2.25 4.98 -7.35
CA LEU A 45 3.65 4.71 -6.96
C LEU A 45 3.99 3.22 -7.05
N TYR A 46 3.00 2.32 -7.15
CA TYR A 46 3.21 0.93 -7.53
C TYR A 46 3.79 0.82 -8.93
N TRP A 47 3.28 1.64 -9.87
CA TRP A 47 3.61 1.58 -11.29
C TRP A 47 4.77 2.51 -11.67
N LEU A 48 5.23 3.35 -10.74
CA LEU A 48 6.11 4.47 -11.06
C LEU A 48 7.04 4.83 -9.89
N ASP A 49 8.32 5.04 -10.17
CA ASP A 49 9.21 5.75 -9.25
C ASP A 49 8.93 7.26 -9.32
N LYS A 50 8.46 7.86 -8.23
CA LYS A 50 8.19 9.32 -8.18
C LYS A 50 9.43 10.18 -8.45
N ASN A 51 10.62 9.70 -8.14
CA ASN A 51 11.87 10.42 -8.34
C ASN A 51 12.41 10.21 -9.76
N ASN A 52 11.95 9.18 -10.45
CA ASN A 52 12.26 8.90 -11.85
C ASN A 52 11.01 8.42 -12.59
N PRO A 53 10.02 9.30 -12.84
CA PRO A 53 8.72 8.91 -13.36
C PRO A 53 8.79 8.24 -14.74
N ARG A 54 9.79 8.59 -15.54
CA ARG A 54 9.99 8.00 -16.88
C ARG A 54 10.74 6.65 -16.83
N GLY A 55 11.35 6.31 -15.70
CA GLY A 55 12.06 5.04 -15.50
C GLY A 55 11.13 3.84 -15.26
N GLY A 56 9.84 4.09 -15.04
CA GLY A 56 8.85 3.06 -14.77
C GLY A 56 8.78 2.68 -13.30
N ARG A 57 8.23 1.48 -13.05
CA ARG A 57 8.03 0.94 -11.70
C ARG A 57 9.36 0.75 -10.98
N ALA A 58 9.45 1.25 -9.75
CA ALA A 58 10.57 0.95 -8.86
C ALA A 58 10.65 -0.56 -8.59
N ALA A 59 11.86 -1.10 -8.47
CA ALA A 59 12.07 -2.53 -8.19
C ALA A 59 11.38 -2.97 -6.88
N ASN A 60 11.30 -2.06 -5.91
CA ASN A 60 10.49 -2.22 -4.71
C ASN A 60 9.69 -0.92 -4.49
N PRO A 61 8.44 -0.81 -4.97
CA PRO A 61 7.60 0.37 -4.79
C PRO A 61 7.46 0.79 -3.33
N ALA A 62 7.45 -0.19 -2.44
CA ALA A 62 7.28 0.03 -1.03
C ALA A 62 8.54 0.51 -0.29
N SER A 63 9.64 0.73 -1.02
CA SER A 63 10.75 1.54 -0.52
C SER A 63 10.35 3.02 -0.33
N ASP A 64 9.29 3.47 -1.00
CA ASP A 64 8.67 4.76 -0.72
C ASP A 64 7.81 4.68 0.55
N LEU A 65 8.10 5.54 1.52
CA LEU A 65 7.35 5.62 2.77
C LEU A 65 5.87 5.98 2.59
N GLN A 66 5.51 6.64 1.49
CA GLN A 66 4.12 6.95 1.19
C GLN A 66 3.38 5.79 0.56
N PHE A 67 4.08 4.85 -0.08
CA PHE A 67 3.48 3.73 -0.80
C PHE A 67 2.45 3.02 0.06
N ALA A 68 2.83 2.55 1.24
CA ALA A 68 1.92 1.77 2.08
C ALA A 68 0.73 2.59 2.63
N ASN A 69 0.91 3.90 2.82
CA ASN A 69 -0.18 4.80 3.25
C ASN A 69 -1.20 5.05 2.13
N TRP A 70 -0.78 4.96 0.87
CA TRP A 70 -1.60 5.22 -0.31
C TRP A 70 -2.18 3.93 -0.89
N GLU A 71 -1.44 2.83 -0.74
CA GLU A 71 -1.83 1.49 -1.16
C GLU A 71 -2.94 0.95 -0.27
N TYR A 72 -2.92 1.26 1.03
CA TYR A 72 -3.97 0.83 1.96
C TYR A 72 -5.41 1.21 1.51
N PRO A 73 -5.75 2.49 1.29
CA PRO A 73 -7.10 2.85 0.89
C PRO A 73 -7.49 2.27 -0.48
N VAL A 74 -6.53 2.10 -1.39
CA VAL A 74 -6.77 1.43 -2.68
C VAL A 74 -7.08 -0.05 -2.48
N ALA A 75 -6.32 -0.74 -1.64
CA ALA A 75 -6.57 -2.14 -1.30
C ALA A 75 -7.93 -2.34 -0.60
N VAL A 76 -8.33 -1.42 0.29
CA VAL A 76 -9.67 -1.43 0.91
C VAL A 76 -10.76 -1.25 -0.16
N TRP A 77 -10.64 -0.23 -1.01
CA TRP A 77 -11.60 0.02 -2.09
C TRP A 77 -11.68 -1.14 -3.09
N ALA A 78 -10.53 -1.74 -3.42
CA ALA A 78 -10.44 -2.88 -4.33
C ALA A 78 -11.06 -4.13 -3.70
N GLY A 79 -10.88 -4.31 -2.39
CA GLY A 79 -11.45 -5.42 -1.62
C GLY A 79 -12.97 -5.47 -1.58
N GLU A 80 -13.63 -4.31 -1.64
CA GLU A 80 -15.10 -4.23 -1.80
C GLU A 80 -15.58 -4.70 -3.18
N ARG A 81 -14.66 -4.96 -4.12
CA ARG A 81 -14.94 -5.29 -5.52
C ARG A 81 -14.07 -6.47 -5.97
N PRO A 82 -14.59 -7.71 -5.97
CA PRO A 82 -13.80 -8.92 -6.23
C PRO A 82 -12.98 -8.93 -7.54
N ILE A 83 -13.41 -8.19 -8.56
CA ILE A 83 -12.72 -8.09 -9.86
C ILE A 83 -11.42 -7.27 -9.77
N TYR A 84 -11.25 -6.45 -8.73
CA TYR A 84 -10.16 -5.48 -8.59
C TYR A 84 -9.18 -5.81 -7.46
N ALA A 85 -9.42 -6.90 -6.73
CA ALA A 85 -8.65 -7.31 -5.55
C ALA A 85 -7.16 -7.54 -5.84
N LEU A 86 -6.35 -7.54 -4.77
CA LEU A 86 -4.93 -7.89 -4.85
C LEU A 86 -4.75 -9.35 -5.32
N PRO A 87 -3.54 -9.74 -5.77
CA PRO A 87 -3.27 -11.09 -6.24
C PRO A 87 -3.70 -12.13 -5.18
N GLY A 88 -4.42 -13.15 -5.63
CA GLY A 88 -5.02 -14.15 -4.73
C GLY A 88 -6.33 -13.71 -4.06
N GLY A 89 -6.98 -12.65 -4.54
CA GLY A 89 -8.26 -12.18 -4.00
C GLY A 89 -8.14 -11.48 -2.65
N LEU A 90 -6.92 -11.09 -2.26
CA LEU A 90 -6.65 -10.55 -0.93
C LEU A 90 -7.25 -9.16 -0.78
N SER A 91 -7.95 -8.94 0.34
CA SER A 91 -8.58 -7.68 0.72
C SER A 91 -8.28 -7.40 2.20
N PRO A 92 -7.98 -6.15 2.60
CA PRO A 92 -7.98 -5.77 4.00
C PRO A 92 -9.31 -6.14 4.68
N GLY A 93 -9.24 -6.91 5.75
CA GLY A 93 -10.43 -7.45 6.42
C GLY A 93 -10.75 -8.88 5.97
N GLY A 94 -12.01 -9.11 5.59
CA GLY A 94 -12.48 -10.41 5.08
C GLY A 94 -12.13 -10.64 3.61
N GLY A 95 -12.33 -11.89 3.15
CA GLY A 95 -12.25 -12.26 1.75
C GLY A 95 -11.03 -13.07 1.32
N SER A 96 -10.18 -13.53 2.25
CA SER A 96 -9.04 -14.40 1.93
C SER A 96 -9.29 -15.87 2.29
N ASP A 97 -8.59 -16.81 1.67
CA ASP A 97 -8.68 -18.24 2.05
C ASP A 97 -7.90 -18.56 3.35
N ASP A 98 -7.00 -17.67 3.78
CA ASP A 98 -6.16 -17.82 4.97
C ASP A 98 -5.99 -16.49 5.72
N PHE A 99 -5.45 -16.54 6.94
CA PHE A 99 -4.99 -15.36 7.68
C PHE A 99 -3.67 -14.88 7.10
N VAL A 100 -3.62 -13.63 6.65
CA VAL A 100 -2.48 -13.07 5.92
C VAL A 100 -2.14 -11.68 6.46
N VAL A 101 -0.84 -11.41 6.64
CA VAL A 101 -0.34 -10.04 6.86
C VAL A 101 -0.17 -9.39 5.50
N LEU A 102 -1.02 -8.41 5.18
CA LEU A 102 -0.95 -7.67 3.91
C LEU A 102 0.09 -6.56 3.99
N MET A 103 0.15 -5.88 5.12
CA MET A 103 1.16 -4.86 5.40
C MET A 103 1.74 -5.04 6.80
N PRO A 104 3.07 -4.85 6.95
CA PRO A 104 4.03 -4.69 5.86
C PRO A 104 4.19 -5.99 5.05
N PHE A 105 4.61 -5.91 3.79
CA PHE A 105 4.86 -7.12 3.00
C PHE A 105 6.09 -7.89 3.54
N PRO A 106 6.12 -9.23 3.46
CA PRO A 106 7.32 -9.99 3.80
C PRO A 106 8.55 -9.54 3.00
N ASN A 107 9.71 -9.49 3.65
CA ASN A 107 11.03 -9.14 3.10
C ASN A 107 11.16 -7.71 2.55
N ILE A 108 10.19 -6.85 2.81
CA ILE A 108 10.22 -5.43 2.42
C ILE A 108 11.29 -4.66 3.21
N SER A 109 11.74 -3.53 2.69
CA SER A 109 12.53 -2.55 3.45
C SER A 109 11.74 -1.26 3.61
N LEU A 110 11.46 -0.86 4.85
CA LEU A 110 10.76 0.37 5.20
C LEU A 110 11.73 1.31 5.91
N SER A 111 11.50 2.64 5.86
CA SER A 111 12.28 3.55 6.69
C SER A 111 11.76 3.55 8.14
N GLY A 112 12.69 3.57 9.09
CA GLY A 112 12.38 3.65 10.52
C GLY A 112 12.08 5.06 11.01
N THR A 113 11.90 6.05 10.12
CA THR A 113 11.50 7.43 10.49
C THR A 113 10.03 7.72 10.23
N ALA A 114 9.33 6.90 9.46
CA ALA A 114 7.90 6.98 9.26
C ALA A 114 7.14 5.95 10.10
N ALA A 115 5.83 6.16 10.27
CA ALA A 115 4.95 5.16 10.83
C ALA A 115 4.86 3.95 9.87
N ILE A 116 4.89 2.76 10.44
CA ILE A 116 4.75 1.49 9.74
C ILE A 116 3.26 1.13 9.76
N PRO A 117 2.57 1.12 8.61
CA PRO A 117 1.18 0.69 8.54
C PRO A 117 1.11 -0.84 8.59
N VAL A 118 0.03 -1.31 9.18
CA VAL A 118 -0.29 -2.72 9.33
C VAL A 118 -1.71 -2.95 8.86
N SER A 119 -1.87 -3.96 8.03
CA SER A 119 -3.18 -4.44 7.58
C SER A 119 -3.13 -5.94 7.38
N VAL A 120 -4.29 -6.59 7.55
CA VAL A 120 -4.44 -8.04 7.50
C VAL A 120 -5.63 -8.44 6.66
N ALA A 121 -5.58 -9.65 6.12
CA ALA A 121 -6.72 -10.36 5.55
C ALA A 121 -6.99 -11.63 6.38
N TYR A 122 -8.23 -12.07 6.44
CA TYR A 122 -8.62 -13.33 7.08
C TYR A 122 -9.87 -13.93 6.41
N PRO A 123 -10.15 -15.23 6.63
CA PRO A 123 -11.31 -15.87 6.03
C PRO A 123 -12.64 -15.27 6.44
N ASP A 124 -13.56 -15.21 5.48
CA ASP A 124 -14.92 -14.74 5.72
C ASP A 124 -15.60 -15.55 6.83
N ASN A 125 -16.46 -14.89 7.59
CA ASN A 125 -17.23 -15.49 8.69
C ASN A 125 -16.38 -16.11 9.82
N THR A 126 -15.08 -15.80 9.91
CA THR A 126 -14.20 -16.27 10.99
C THR A 126 -14.57 -15.72 12.38
N GLY A 127 -15.23 -14.56 12.44
CA GLY A 127 -15.60 -13.91 13.71
C GLY A 127 -14.37 -13.46 14.51
N VAL A 128 -13.45 -12.72 13.87
CA VAL A 128 -12.28 -12.14 14.54
C VAL A 128 -12.73 -11.02 15.47
N SER A 129 -12.40 -11.09 16.76
CA SER A 129 -12.76 -10.09 17.77
C SER A 129 -11.65 -9.07 18.04
N ARG A 130 -10.39 -9.45 17.84
CA ARG A 130 -9.21 -8.60 18.05
C ARG A 130 -8.05 -9.09 17.22
N VAL A 131 -7.21 -8.14 16.78
CA VAL A 131 -5.92 -8.42 16.17
C VAL A 131 -4.85 -7.66 16.96
N SER A 132 -3.85 -8.37 17.47
CA SER A 132 -2.74 -7.81 18.24
C SER A 132 -1.45 -7.88 17.43
N TYR A 133 -0.66 -6.81 17.48
CA TYR A 133 0.51 -6.61 16.63
C TYR A 133 1.77 -6.53 17.49
N PHE A 134 2.81 -7.30 17.13
CA PHE A 134 4.05 -7.39 17.88
C PHE A 134 5.26 -7.19 16.97
N LEU A 135 6.21 -6.36 17.40
CA LEU A 135 7.50 -6.17 16.76
C LEU A 135 8.60 -6.71 17.68
N ASN A 136 9.37 -7.70 17.21
CA ASN A 136 10.40 -8.39 17.99
C ASN A 136 9.89 -8.88 19.37
N GLY A 137 8.63 -9.34 19.42
CA GLY A 137 7.98 -9.82 20.63
C GLY A 137 7.45 -8.73 21.58
N GLN A 138 7.57 -7.45 21.25
CA GLN A 138 6.96 -6.34 21.99
C GLN A 138 5.64 -5.92 21.32
N GLU A 139 4.56 -5.78 22.09
CA GLU A 139 3.27 -5.31 21.56
C GLU A 139 3.40 -3.86 21.10
N VAL A 140 3.10 -3.61 19.83
CA VAL A 140 3.11 -2.26 19.23
C VAL A 140 1.71 -1.68 19.07
N GLY A 141 0.67 -2.50 19.23
CA GLY A 141 -0.72 -2.06 19.22
C GLY A 141 -1.71 -3.21 19.01
N SER A 142 -2.99 -2.87 18.96
CA SER A 142 -4.06 -3.81 18.59
C SER A 142 -5.25 -3.08 18.00
N SER A 143 -6.11 -3.83 17.29
CA SER A 143 -7.35 -3.34 16.68
C SER A 143 -8.50 -4.30 17.01
N VAL A 144 -9.68 -3.75 17.32
CA VAL A 144 -10.87 -4.51 17.77
C VAL A 144 -12.08 -4.35 16.82
N THR A 145 -11.91 -3.63 15.72
CA THR A 145 -12.94 -3.43 14.70
C THR A 145 -12.34 -3.65 13.32
N PRO A 146 -13.01 -4.40 12.44
CA PRO A 146 -12.59 -4.54 11.06
C PRO A 146 -12.87 -3.25 10.24
N PRO A 147 -12.10 -2.96 9.18
CA PRO A 147 -10.87 -3.66 8.79
C PRO A 147 -9.76 -3.43 9.84
N PHE A 148 -9.09 -4.51 10.27
CA PHE A 148 -8.09 -4.42 11.33
C PHE A 148 -6.81 -3.76 10.82
N TYR A 149 -6.78 -2.44 11.00
CA TYR A 149 -5.67 -1.58 10.64
C TYR A 149 -5.04 -0.97 11.88
N HIS A 150 -3.72 -0.81 11.85
CA HIS A 150 -2.99 -0.03 12.83
C HIS A 150 -1.76 0.60 12.17
N SER A 151 -1.21 1.66 12.77
CA SER A 151 0.09 2.18 12.38
C SER A 151 0.89 2.52 13.63
N PHE A 152 2.18 2.20 13.61
CA PHE A 152 3.07 2.40 14.75
C PHE A 152 4.42 2.95 14.32
N SER A 153 5.06 3.74 15.19
CA SER A 153 6.44 4.19 15.02
C SER A 153 7.40 3.31 15.83
N THR A 154 8.63 3.13 15.35
CA THR A 154 9.64 2.33 16.06
C THR A 154 11.06 2.85 15.87
N THR A 155 11.90 2.64 16.88
CA THR A 155 13.35 2.90 16.83
C THR A 155 14.16 1.67 16.42
N ALA A 156 13.52 0.50 16.26
CA ALA A 156 14.19 -0.71 15.79
C ALA A 156 14.77 -0.52 14.38
N ARG A 157 15.91 -1.16 14.11
CA ARG A 157 16.64 -1.10 12.83
C ARG A 157 17.13 -2.51 12.44
N GLY A 158 17.35 -2.71 11.15
CA GLY A 158 17.72 -4.00 10.57
C GLY A 158 16.52 -4.93 10.38
N THR A 159 16.80 -6.23 10.23
CA THR A 159 15.75 -7.24 10.06
C THR A 159 14.98 -7.42 11.37
N VAL A 160 13.67 -7.24 11.31
CA VAL A 160 12.74 -7.37 12.43
C VAL A 160 11.76 -8.52 12.18
N THR A 161 11.29 -9.14 13.26
CA THR A 161 10.21 -10.13 13.22
C THR A 161 8.91 -9.44 13.62
N PHE A 162 7.88 -9.57 12.78
CA PHE A 162 6.57 -9.01 13.02
C PHE A 162 5.55 -10.12 13.12
N GLN A 163 4.87 -10.17 14.27
CA GLN A 163 3.90 -11.19 14.61
C GLN A 163 2.53 -10.54 14.78
N VAL A 164 1.52 -11.21 14.26
CA VAL A 164 0.12 -10.83 14.36
C VAL A 164 -0.65 -11.98 14.97
N ILE A 165 -1.44 -11.68 15.99
CA ILE A 165 -2.29 -12.65 16.69
C ILE A 165 -3.75 -12.26 16.47
N PHE A 166 -4.51 -13.14 15.82
CA PHE A 166 -5.95 -13.01 15.62
C PHE A 166 -6.67 -13.77 16.74
N GLU A 167 -7.52 -13.07 17.48
CA GLU A 167 -8.46 -13.67 18.41
C GLU A 167 -9.74 -14.04 17.65
N THR A 168 -10.05 -15.34 17.56
CA THR A 168 -11.22 -15.86 16.83
C THR A 168 -12.08 -16.73 17.73
N ALA A 169 -13.30 -17.04 17.29
CA ALA A 169 -14.20 -17.92 18.04
C ALA A 169 -13.65 -19.35 18.23
N SER A 170 -12.77 -19.82 17.34
CA SER A 170 -12.15 -21.16 17.41
C SER A 170 -10.79 -21.17 18.12
N GLY A 171 -10.28 -20.01 18.55
CA GLY A 171 -9.00 -19.88 19.24
C GLY A 171 -8.11 -18.78 18.66
N LEU A 172 -6.85 -18.79 19.09
CA LEU A 172 -5.83 -17.86 18.60
C LEU A 172 -5.20 -18.37 17.31
N VAL A 173 -5.05 -17.49 16.33
CA VAL A 173 -4.30 -17.77 15.10
C VAL A 173 -3.14 -16.80 15.01
N GLU A 174 -1.94 -17.32 14.81
CA GLU A 174 -0.71 -16.51 14.73
C GLU A 174 -0.16 -16.48 13.31
N ARG A 175 0.30 -15.31 12.88
CA ARG A 175 1.04 -15.13 11.62
C ARG A 175 2.29 -14.32 11.88
N THR A 176 3.40 -14.74 11.28
CA THR A 176 4.69 -14.10 11.45
C THR A 176 5.33 -13.84 10.10
N ILE A 177 5.83 -12.62 9.94
CA ILE A 177 6.62 -12.20 8.78
C ILE A 177 7.92 -11.55 9.26
N ARG A 178 8.84 -11.36 8.34
CA ARG A 178 10.06 -10.57 8.57
C ARG A 178 10.15 -9.47 7.55
N PHE A 179 10.67 -8.32 7.96
CA PHE A 179 11.01 -7.22 7.07
C PHE A 179 12.20 -6.45 7.63
N THR A 180 12.72 -5.50 6.87
CA THR A 180 13.88 -4.68 7.26
C THR A 180 13.42 -3.25 7.54
N ILE A 181 13.93 -2.66 8.63
CA ILE A 181 13.76 -1.25 8.95
C ILE A 181 15.10 -0.54 8.79
N GLN A 182 15.15 0.47 7.92
CA GLN A 182 16.33 1.30 7.65
C GLN A 182 16.49 2.44 8.67
#